data_AF-A0A9J6D607-F1
#
_entry.id   AF-A0A9J6D607-F1
#
_cell.length_a   1.000
_cell.length_b   1.000
_cell.length_c   1.000
_cell.angle_alpha   90.00
_cell.angle_beta   90.00
_cell.angle_gamma   90.00
#
_symmetry.space_group_name_H-M   'P 1'
#
loop_
_entity.id
_entity.type
_entity.pdbx_description
1 polymer ?
#
loop_
_entity_poly.entity_id
_entity_poly.type
_entity_poly.pdbx_seq_one_letter_code
_entity_poly.pdbx_strand_id
1 'polypeptide(L)'
;MRVRVNEGLLYHMDNKEAPAKSTGSQVRSLEEKVESRIRQVQDAHGSLRQLVQALSPVGGSREGALSGTSEDSSSLSAAGVQTLSVDDIRDGLSPSALQWDELRGLEEKVDALVAAVGDSFQENAQLRKALKSTRKEKEASGCFNRCKSVRELEREKRALQELNQQQLLQVSALKAHVEDARLGLSPAGTQGGGPVGQQLRQLRKDLLREKEAREAAEHKVRAPSATSNTNDYSCSACLRETQVD
;
A
#
# COMPACT_ATOMS: atom_id res chain seq x y z
N MET A 1 68.89 -13.70 81.72
CA MET A 1 68.47 -15.12 81.73
C MET A 1 67.89 -15.45 80.37
N ARG A 2 68.42 -16.51 79.74
CA ARG A 2 67.85 -17.37 78.68
C ARG A 2 67.43 -16.75 77.34
N VAL A 3 68.32 -16.98 76.38
CA VAL A 3 68.05 -17.31 74.97
C VAL A 3 67.22 -18.62 74.87
N ARG A 4 66.30 -18.69 73.90
CA ARG A 4 65.91 -19.82 73.01
C ARG A 4 64.63 -19.37 72.26
N VAL A 5 64.63 -19.11 70.95
CA VAL A 5 64.85 -19.97 69.76
C VAL A 5 63.75 -21.01 69.57
N ASN A 6 62.99 -20.76 68.49
CA ASN A 6 62.32 -21.63 67.50
C ASN A 6 61.31 -22.73 67.90
N GLU A 7 60.49 -22.98 66.87
CA GLU A 7 59.66 -24.16 66.57
C GLU A 7 58.28 -24.13 67.23
N GLY A 8 57.15 -24.26 66.54
CA GLY A 8 56.86 -24.61 65.16
C GLY A 8 55.38 -25.05 65.09
N LEU A 9 54.79 -24.99 63.89
CA LEU A 9 53.69 -25.83 63.41
C LEU A 9 52.35 -25.83 64.19
N LEU A 10 51.32 -25.18 63.62
CA LEU A 10 50.23 -25.95 63.00
C LEU A 10 49.36 -25.10 62.04
N TYR A 11 49.32 -25.61 60.82
CA TYR A 11 48.42 -25.37 59.69
C TYR A 11 47.00 -24.83 59.98
N HIS A 12 46.59 -23.81 59.22
CA HIS A 12 45.42 -23.94 58.35
C HIS A 12 45.58 -23.08 57.09
N MET A 13 45.81 -23.76 55.98
CA MET A 13 45.76 -23.22 54.62
C MET A 13 44.28 -23.12 54.21
N ASP A 14 43.75 -21.91 54.06
CA ASP A 14 42.58 -21.67 53.20
C ASP A 14 43.09 -21.33 51.80
N ASN A 15 43.50 -22.38 51.07
CA ASN A 15 43.62 -22.34 49.62
C ASN A 15 42.21 -22.24 49.04
N LYS A 16 41.70 -21.02 48.85
CA LYS A 16 40.61 -20.80 47.91
C LYS A 16 41.21 -20.50 46.54
N GLU A 17 41.50 -21.59 45.82
CA GLU A 17 41.54 -21.58 44.37
C GLU A 17 40.25 -20.92 43.86
N ALA A 18 40.37 -19.70 43.33
CA ALA A 18 39.33 -19.11 42.52
C ALA A 18 39.15 -19.99 41.27
N PRO A 19 37.93 -20.44 40.93
CA PRO A 19 37.76 -21.35 39.81
C PRO A 19 38.09 -20.61 38.51
N ALA A 20 39.06 -21.13 37.76
CA ALA A 20 39.40 -20.77 36.38
C ALA A 20 38.26 -21.11 35.39
N LYS A 21 37.01 -20.72 35.71
CA LYS A 21 35.80 -20.98 34.92
C LYS A 21 35.18 -19.72 34.31
N SER A 22 35.66 -18.51 34.63
CA SER A 22 35.10 -17.27 34.05
C SER A 22 35.81 -16.80 32.77
N THR A 23 37.08 -17.16 32.56
CA THR A 23 37.83 -16.76 31.37
C THR A 23 37.30 -17.48 30.13
N GLY A 24 37.00 -18.78 30.23
CA GLY A 24 36.45 -19.56 29.11
C GLY A 24 35.03 -19.16 28.69
N SER A 25 34.20 -18.65 29.60
CA SER A 25 32.88 -18.08 29.25
C SER A 25 33.00 -16.69 28.62
N GLN A 26 33.95 -15.89 29.10
CA GLN A 26 34.19 -14.54 28.58
C GLN A 26 34.86 -14.57 27.20
N VAL A 27 35.78 -15.53 26.97
CA VAL A 27 36.38 -15.79 25.66
C VAL A 27 35.32 -16.27 24.67
N ARG A 28 34.47 -17.23 25.04
CA ARG A 28 33.36 -17.69 24.17
C ARG A 28 32.37 -16.59 23.83
N SER A 29 32.04 -15.73 24.79
CA SER A 29 31.17 -14.57 24.53
C SER A 29 31.82 -13.54 23.58
N LEU A 30 33.13 -13.36 23.66
CA LEU A 30 33.88 -12.52 22.74
C LEU A 30 33.96 -13.16 21.34
N GLU A 31 34.17 -14.47 21.24
CA GLU A 31 34.18 -15.24 19.99
C GLU A 31 32.82 -15.11 19.27
N GLU A 32 31.70 -15.33 19.98
CA GLU A 32 30.36 -15.16 19.41
C GLU A 32 30.10 -13.72 18.95
N LYS A 33 30.58 -12.72 19.70
CA LYS A 33 30.43 -11.30 19.34
C LYS A 33 31.27 -10.93 18.12
N VAL A 34 32.48 -11.49 17.99
CA VAL A 34 33.35 -11.32 16.83
C VAL A 34 32.74 -12.01 15.61
N GLU A 35 32.25 -13.24 15.73
CA GLU A 35 31.58 -13.95 14.63
C GLU A 35 30.29 -13.26 14.19
N SER A 36 29.52 -12.70 15.13
CA SER A 36 28.35 -11.88 14.83
C SER A 36 28.74 -10.61 14.09
N ARG A 37 29.83 -9.95 14.48
CA ARG A 37 30.33 -8.76 13.80
C ARG A 37 30.90 -9.08 12.41
N ILE A 38 31.58 -10.21 12.27
CA ILE A 38 32.07 -10.71 10.98
C ILE A 38 30.90 -10.98 10.05
N ARG A 39 29.84 -11.67 10.50
CA ARG A 39 28.61 -11.88 9.72
C ARG A 39 27.95 -10.57 9.32
N GLN A 40 27.80 -9.62 10.26
CA GLN A 40 27.24 -8.30 9.99
C GLN A 40 28.04 -7.52 8.92
N VAL A 41 29.37 -7.59 8.98
CA VAL A 41 30.25 -6.96 7.99
C VAL A 41 30.18 -7.71 6.65
N GLN A 42 30.18 -9.04 6.65
CA GLN A 42 30.06 -9.84 5.44
C GLN A 42 28.72 -9.61 4.72
N ASP A 43 27.63 -9.47 5.46
CA ASP A 43 26.30 -9.14 4.91
C ASP A 43 26.28 -7.73 4.29
N ALA A 44 26.89 -6.74 4.97
CA ALA A 44 27.03 -5.40 4.44
C ALA A 44 27.91 -5.35 3.17
N HIS A 45 29.03 -6.09 3.17
CA HIS A 45 29.90 -6.24 2.00
C HIS A 45 29.23 -7.04 0.87
N GLY A 46 28.38 -8.01 1.19
CA GLY A 46 27.56 -8.74 0.22
C GLY A 46 26.53 -7.83 -0.46
N SER A 47 25.85 -7.00 0.32
CA SER A 47 24.94 -5.97 -0.21
C SER A 47 25.68 -4.93 -1.05
N LEU A 48 26.88 -4.52 -0.66
CA LEU A 48 27.71 -3.60 -1.44
C LEU A 48 28.19 -4.24 -2.74
N ARG A 49 28.63 -5.51 -2.71
CA ARG A 49 29.02 -6.25 -3.91
C ARG A 49 27.86 -6.41 -4.88
N GLN A 50 26.65 -6.69 -4.38
CA GLN A 50 25.43 -6.75 -5.20
C GLN A 50 25.08 -5.39 -5.82
N LEU A 51 25.21 -4.30 -5.05
CA LEU A 51 24.99 -2.94 -5.56
C LEU A 51 26.02 -2.58 -6.65
N VAL A 52 27.30 -2.85 -6.41
CA VAL A 52 28.39 -2.62 -7.38
C VAL A 52 28.16 -3.47 -8.64
N GLN A 53 27.71 -4.71 -8.50
CA GLN A 53 27.41 -5.58 -9.65
C GLN A 53 26.14 -5.14 -10.42
N ALA A 54 25.16 -4.55 -9.75
CA ALA A 54 23.98 -3.94 -10.38
C ALA A 54 24.29 -2.61 -11.08
N LEU A 55 25.32 -1.89 -10.63
CA LEU A 55 25.83 -0.66 -11.24
C LEU A 55 26.94 -0.90 -12.26
N SER A 56 27.50 -2.11 -12.31
CA SER A 56 28.51 -2.49 -13.29
C SER A 56 27.82 -2.70 -14.65
N PRO A 57 28.24 -2.00 -15.72
CA PRO A 57 27.63 -2.18 -17.03
C PRO A 57 27.94 -3.59 -17.55
N VAL A 58 26.94 -4.47 -17.53
CA VAL A 58 27.00 -5.74 -18.24
C VAL A 58 26.69 -5.46 -19.72
N GLY A 59 27.75 -5.25 -20.50
CA GLY A 59 27.76 -5.43 -21.95
C GLY A 59 27.17 -4.29 -22.80
N GLY A 60 28.03 -3.63 -23.58
CA GLY A 60 27.62 -2.89 -24.77
C GLY A 60 28.50 -1.69 -25.11
N SER A 61 29.22 -1.79 -26.23
CA SER A 61 30.00 -0.72 -26.90
C SER A 61 31.40 -0.40 -26.35
N ARG A 62 32.36 -1.25 -26.73
CA ARG A 62 33.79 -0.91 -26.77
C ARG A 62 34.11 -0.41 -28.17
N GLU A 63 33.77 0.84 -28.47
CA GLU A 63 34.36 1.59 -29.58
C GLU A 63 35.64 2.26 -29.09
N GLY A 64 36.68 2.14 -29.92
CA GLY A 64 38.07 2.20 -29.50
C GLY A 64 38.65 3.59 -29.24
N ALA A 65 39.68 3.56 -28.39
CA ALA A 65 40.82 4.47 -28.23
C ALA A 65 41.32 4.16 -26.80
N LEU A 66 42.51 3.65 -26.52
CA LEU A 66 43.83 4.04 -26.99
C LEU A 66 44.76 2.83 -26.85
N SER A 67 45.25 2.27 -27.96
CA SER A 67 46.49 1.50 -27.95
C SER A 67 47.64 2.49 -28.12
N GLY A 68 48.23 2.89 -27.00
CA GLY A 68 49.52 3.56 -26.95
C GLY A 68 50.62 2.50 -26.80
N THR A 69 51.54 2.51 -27.75
CA THR A 69 52.71 1.64 -27.88
C THR A 69 53.77 1.93 -26.81
N SER A 70 54.34 0.87 -26.20
CA SER A 70 55.75 0.79 -25.78
C SER A 70 56.06 -0.71 -25.63
N GLU A 71 56.69 -1.31 -26.63
CA GLU A 71 58.15 -1.45 -26.76
C GLU A 71 58.74 -2.42 -25.72
N ASP A 72 59.13 -3.58 -26.25
CA ASP A 72 60.10 -4.56 -25.77
C ASP A 72 60.73 -4.35 -24.39
N SER A 73 60.56 -5.35 -23.53
CA SER A 73 61.51 -5.64 -22.44
C SER A 73 61.58 -7.15 -22.20
N SER A 74 61.85 -7.89 -23.27
CA SER A 74 62.24 -9.30 -23.21
C SER A 74 63.76 -9.41 -23.07
N SER A 75 64.36 -8.87 -22.00
CA SER A 75 65.80 -9.08 -21.73
C SER A 75 66.20 -8.88 -20.26
N LEU A 76 65.45 -9.42 -19.30
CA LEU A 76 65.89 -9.45 -17.89
C LEU A 76 65.73 -10.84 -17.27
N SER A 77 66.26 -11.85 -17.95
CA SER A 77 66.43 -13.19 -17.40
C SER A 77 67.88 -13.65 -17.49
N ALA A 78 68.84 -12.82 -17.02
CA ALA A 78 70.26 -13.21 -16.87
C ALA A 78 71.13 -12.23 -16.05
N ALA A 79 70.58 -11.45 -15.12
CA ALA A 79 71.40 -10.67 -14.19
C ALA A 79 70.91 -10.92 -12.76
N GLY A 80 71.86 -11.21 -11.87
CA GLY A 80 71.66 -11.87 -10.59
C GLY A 80 70.61 -11.25 -9.69
N VAL A 81 70.17 -12.05 -8.73
CA VAL A 81 69.54 -11.59 -7.49
C VAL A 81 70.47 -10.57 -6.85
N GLN A 82 70.29 -9.29 -7.19
CA GLN A 82 70.89 -8.19 -6.44
C GLN A 82 70.08 -8.10 -5.15
N THR A 83 70.64 -8.66 -4.08
CA THR A 83 70.23 -8.31 -2.73
C THR A 83 70.44 -6.80 -2.58
N LEU A 84 69.33 -6.06 -2.49
CA LEU A 84 69.35 -4.61 -2.21
C LEU A 84 70.26 -4.36 -1.01
N SER A 85 71.24 -3.47 -1.14
CA SER A 85 72.10 -3.15 -0.01
C SER A 85 71.27 -2.44 1.07
N VAL A 86 71.69 -2.55 2.33
CA VAL A 86 70.99 -1.90 3.45
C VAL A 86 70.88 -0.38 3.24
N ASP A 87 71.83 0.21 2.51
CA ASP A 87 71.81 1.63 2.15
C ASP A 87 70.77 1.94 1.05
N ASP A 88 70.54 1.04 0.08
CA ASP A 88 69.48 1.19 -0.93
C ASP A 88 68.07 1.09 -0.31
N ILE A 89 67.91 0.27 0.73
CA ILE A 89 66.69 0.14 1.52
C ILE A 89 66.46 1.42 2.36
N ARG A 90 67.54 2.03 2.88
CA ARG A 90 67.47 3.21 3.75
C ARG A 90 67.11 4.48 2.99
N ASP A 91 67.62 4.63 1.77
CA ASP A 91 67.37 5.83 0.95
C ASP A 91 66.15 5.67 0.01
N GLY A 92 65.79 4.43 -0.36
CA GLY A 92 64.65 4.15 -1.25
C GLY A 92 63.30 3.93 -0.55
N LEU A 93 63.27 3.69 0.77
CA LEU A 93 62.04 3.45 1.54
C LEU A 93 61.66 4.61 2.46
N SER A 94 62.38 5.73 2.43
CA SER A 94 62.02 6.90 3.21
C SER A 94 60.86 7.60 2.52
N PRO A 95 59.63 7.56 3.08
CA PRO A 95 58.48 8.15 2.42
C PRO A 95 58.71 9.66 2.33
N SER A 96 58.70 10.19 1.11
CA SER A 96 58.99 11.61 0.89
C SER A 96 57.91 12.47 1.56
N ALA A 97 58.28 13.64 2.08
CA ALA A 97 57.30 14.55 2.71
C ALA A 97 56.10 14.85 1.78
N LEU A 98 56.37 14.93 0.46
CA LEU A 98 55.36 15.05 -0.59
C LEU A 98 54.37 13.87 -0.62
N GLN A 99 54.81 12.63 -0.41
CA GLN A 99 53.89 11.48 -0.34
C GLN A 99 52.99 11.52 0.88
N TRP A 100 53.47 12.01 2.03
CA TRP A 100 52.64 12.15 3.23
C TRP A 100 51.63 13.28 3.12
N ASP A 101 52.02 14.40 2.52
CA ASP A 101 51.11 15.54 2.28
C ASP A 101 50.04 15.18 1.24
N GLU A 102 50.39 14.44 0.19
CA GLU A 102 49.43 13.90 -0.78
C GLU A 102 48.47 12.88 -0.16
N LEU A 103 48.98 11.97 0.70
CA LEU A 103 48.16 11.00 1.41
C LEU A 103 47.17 11.69 2.35
N ARG A 104 47.62 12.70 3.11
CA ARG A 104 46.77 13.51 3.98
C ARG A 104 45.73 14.30 3.17
N GLY A 105 46.12 14.87 2.04
CA GLY A 105 45.19 15.56 1.14
C GLY A 105 44.15 14.63 0.51
N LEU A 106 44.45 13.32 0.38
CA LEU A 106 43.48 12.31 -0.03
C LEU A 106 42.55 11.92 1.13
N GLU A 107 43.07 11.79 2.35
CA GLU A 107 42.27 11.53 3.55
C GLU A 107 41.24 12.65 3.78
N GLU A 108 41.65 13.91 3.69
CA GLU A 108 40.74 15.06 3.81
C GLU A 108 39.64 15.06 2.72
N LYS A 109 39.98 14.65 1.49
CA LYS A 109 38.99 14.51 0.39
C LYS A 109 38.03 13.35 0.64
N VAL A 110 38.50 12.26 1.21
CA VAL A 110 37.67 11.12 1.61
C VAL A 110 36.70 11.56 2.71
N ASP A 111 37.17 12.29 3.72
CA ASP A 111 36.30 12.81 4.79
C ASP A 111 35.24 13.78 4.24
N ALA A 112 35.63 14.67 3.32
CA ALA A 112 34.69 15.57 2.65
C ALA A 112 33.65 14.81 1.81
N LEU A 113 34.06 13.74 1.12
CA LEU A 113 33.15 12.87 0.38
C LEU A 113 32.22 12.09 1.31
N VAL A 114 32.72 11.60 2.45
CA VAL A 114 31.91 10.91 3.45
C VAL A 114 30.85 11.85 4.03
N ALA A 115 31.23 13.08 4.35
CA ALA A 115 30.29 14.11 4.81
C ALA A 115 29.22 14.40 3.74
N ALA A 116 29.62 14.63 2.49
CA ALA A 116 28.69 14.90 1.39
C ALA A 116 27.73 13.73 1.12
N VAL A 117 28.21 12.48 1.22
CA VAL A 117 27.35 11.28 1.10
C VAL A 117 26.39 11.17 2.27
N GLY A 118 26.84 11.51 3.49
CA GLY A 118 25.98 11.58 4.68
C GLY A 118 24.84 12.58 4.51
N ASP A 119 25.16 13.80 4.07
CA ASP A 119 24.20 14.87 3.82
C ASP A 119 23.21 14.47 2.72
N SER A 120 23.71 13.91 1.61
CA SER A 120 22.86 13.42 0.51
C SER A 120 21.94 12.30 0.96
N PHE A 121 22.42 11.36 1.78
CA PHE A 121 21.59 10.29 2.33
C PHE A 121 20.48 10.84 3.23
N GLN A 122 20.80 11.83 4.06
CA GLN A 122 19.83 12.49 4.94
C GLN A 122 18.79 13.28 4.14
N GLU A 123 19.21 14.02 3.11
CA GLU A 123 18.31 14.70 2.18
C GLU A 123 17.40 13.71 1.45
N ASN A 124 17.95 12.61 0.93
CA ASN A 124 17.15 11.58 0.26
C ASN A 124 16.13 10.94 1.22
N ALA A 125 16.51 10.72 2.49
CA ALA A 125 15.61 10.22 3.52
C ALA A 125 14.47 11.22 3.82
N GLN A 126 14.77 12.53 3.85
CA GLN A 126 13.76 13.58 4.02
C GLN A 126 12.83 13.66 2.80
N LEU A 127 13.37 13.64 1.59
CA LEU A 127 12.58 13.63 0.35
C LEU A 127 11.67 12.40 0.26
N ARG A 128 12.16 11.22 0.67
CA ARG A 128 11.32 10.00 0.75
C ARG A 128 10.18 10.14 1.76
N LYS A 129 10.40 10.82 2.89
CA LYS A 129 9.34 11.12 3.87
C LYS A 129 8.32 12.10 3.29
N ALA A 130 8.79 13.18 2.67
CA ALA A 130 7.93 14.17 2.02
C ALA A 130 7.07 13.56 0.89
N LEU A 131 7.67 12.72 0.03
CA LEU A 131 6.92 12.01 -1.01
C LEU A 131 5.83 11.10 -0.43
N LYS A 132 6.12 10.39 0.67
CA LYS A 132 5.13 9.57 1.36
C LYS A 132 3.99 10.40 1.95
N SER A 133 4.27 11.56 2.57
CA SER A 133 3.21 12.42 3.12
C SER A 133 2.35 13.03 2.00
N THR A 134 2.97 13.56 0.95
CA THR A 134 2.24 14.16 -0.19
C THR A 134 1.40 13.11 -0.92
N ARG A 135 1.88 11.87 -1.05
CA ARG A 135 1.11 10.77 -1.63
C ARG A 135 -0.14 10.47 -0.79
N LYS A 136 0.00 10.36 0.54
CA LYS A 136 -1.13 10.13 1.45
C LYS A 136 -2.15 11.27 1.38
N GLU A 137 -1.70 12.52 1.32
CA GLU A 137 -2.57 13.69 1.21
C GLU A 137 -3.32 13.73 -0.13
N LYS A 138 -2.64 13.41 -1.24
CA LYS A 138 -3.29 13.28 -2.56
C LYS A 138 -4.28 12.13 -2.62
N GLU A 139 -3.96 11.00 -2.00
CA GLU A 139 -4.87 9.85 -1.93
C GLU A 139 -6.11 10.19 -1.09
N ALA A 140 -5.94 10.84 0.07
CA ALA A 140 -7.04 11.26 0.94
C ALA A 140 -7.94 12.32 0.27
N SER A 141 -7.34 13.40 -0.26
CA SER A 141 -8.08 14.46 -0.96
C SER A 141 -8.72 13.96 -2.25
N GLY A 142 -8.02 13.13 -3.02
CA GLY A 142 -8.54 12.51 -4.24
C GLY A 142 -9.68 11.54 -3.98
N CYS A 143 -9.64 10.77 -2.88
CA CYS A 143 -10.75 9.93 -2.45
C CYS A 143 -11.97 10.78 -2.07
N PHE A 144 -11.78 11.78 -1.21
CA PHE A 144 -12.85 12.67 -0.76
C PHE A 144 -13.54 13.39 -1.93
N ASN A 145 -12.77 13.98 -2.83
CA ASN A 145 -13.30 14.70 -3.98
C ASN A 145 -14.04 13.77 -4.96
N ARG A 146 -13.54 12.56 -5.20
CA ARG A 146 -14.25 11.56 -6.00
C ARG A 146 -15.57 11.14 -5.37
N CYS A 147 -15.58 10.83 -4.07
CA CYS A 147 -16.82 10.45 -3.38
C CYS A 147 -17.86 11.58 -3.41
N LYS A 148 -17.43 12.83 -3.24
CA LYS A 148 -18.31 14.00 -3.37
C LYS A 148 -18.90 14.12 -4.78
N SER A 149 -18.06 14.02 -5.80
CA SER A 149 -18.49 14.10 -7.22
C SER A 149 -19.45 12.96 -7.59
N VAL A 150 -19.15 11.72 -7.19
CA VAL A 150 -20.04 10.57 -7.43
C VAL A 150 -21.40 10.79 -6.77
N ARG A 151 -21.43 11.28 -5.53
CA ARG A 151 -22.68 11.56 -4.83
C ARG A 151 -23.50 12.67 -5.49
N GLU A 152 -22.84 13.70 -6.04
CA GLU A 152 -23.52 14.77 -6.80
C GLU A 152 -24.14 14.20 -8.10
N LEU A 153 -23.37 13.42 -8.87
CA LEU A 153 -23.85 12.76 -10.08
C LEU A 153 -25.01 11.77 -9.81
N GLU A 154 -24.95 11.03 -8.71
CA GLU A 154 -26.04 10.12 -8.33
C GLU A 154 -27.33 10.86 -7.99
N ARG A 155 -27.24 12.04 -7.35
CA ARG A 155 -28.41 12.87 -7.09
C ARG A 155 -29.00 13.42 -8.38
N GLU A 156 -28.16 13.92 -9.27
CA GLU A 156 -28.59 14.41 -10.58
C GLU A 156 -29.26 13.30 -11.40
N LYS A 157 -28.66 12.10 -11.42
CA LYS A 157 -29.24 10.92 -12.08
C LYS A 157 -30.64 10.61 -11.54
N ARG A 158 -30.83 10.63 -10.22
CA ARG A 158 -32.16 10.37 -9.62
C ARG A 158 -33.17 11.45 -9.99
N ALA A 159 -32.78 12.72 -9.92
CA ALA A 159 -33.65 13.84 -10.32
C ALA A 159 -34.07 13.74 -11.80
N LEU A 160 -33.14 13.36 -12.69
CA LEU A 160 -33.45 13.14 -14.11
C LEU A 160 -34.36 11.92 -14.33
N GLN A 161 -34.18 10.84 -13.56
CA GLN A 161 -35.07 9.67 -13.62
C GLN A 161 -36.49 10.00 -13.15
N GLU A 162 -36.63 10.77 -12.07
CA GLU A 162 -37.93 11.24 -11.57
C GLU A 162 -38.62 12.14 -12.59
N LEU A 163 -37.90 13.10 -13.18
CA LEU A 163 -38.43 13.97 -14.24
C LEU A 163 -38.87 13.15 -15.46
N ASN A 164 -38.06 12.18 -15.88
CA ASN A 164 -38.39 11.31 -17.01
C ASN A 164 -39.66 10.49 -16.73
N GLN A 165 -39.78 9.93 -15.52
CA GLN A 165 -40.97 9.19 -15.12
C GLN A 165 -42.22 10.08 -15.10
N GLN A 166 -42.10 11.31 -14.60
CA GLN A 166 -43.20 12.27 -14.62
C GLN A 166 -43.62 12.64 -16.05
N GLN A 167 -42.66 12.90 -16.93
CA GLN A 167 -42.93 13.16 -18.35
C GLN A 167 -43.60 11.96 -19.03
N LEU A 168 -43.15 10.73 -18.73
CA LEU A 168 -43.76 9.52 -19.27
C LEU A 168 -45.22 9.36 -18.82
N LEU A 169 -45.51 9.62 -17.55
CA LEU A 169 -46.88 9.63 -17.02
C LEU A 169 -47.73 10.71 -17.70
N GLN A 170 -47.18 11.91 -17.89
CA GLN A 170 -47.88 13.00 -18.58
C GLN A 170 -48.19 12.63 -20.04
N VAL A 171 -47.22 12.06 -20.76
CA VAL A 171 -47.40 11.59 -22.14
C VAL A 171 -48.43 10.46 -22.19
N SER A 172 -48.40 9.52 -21.23
CA SER A 172 -49.37 8.45 -21.13
C SER A 172 -50.79 9.00 -20.90
N ALA A 173 -50.95 9.97 -19.99
CA ALA A 173 -52.23 10.64 -19.75
C ALA A 173 -52.72 11.38 -21.00
N LEU A 174 -51.86 12.14 -21.68
CA LEU A 174 -52.19 12.82 -22.92
C LEU A 174 -52.60 11.83 -24.02
N LYS A 175 -51.89 10.70 -24.15
CA LYS A 175 -52.22 9.64 -25.11
C LYS A 175 -53.59 9.02 -24.81
N ALA A 176 -53.89 8.75 -23.54
CA ALA A 176 -55.20 8.28 -23.13
C ALA A 176 -56.30 9.30 -23.47
N HIS A 177 -56.07 10.58 -23.20
CA HIS A 177 -57.01 11.64 -23.56
C HIS A 177 -57.25 11.75 -25.07
N VAL A 178 -56.21 11.60 -25.89
CA VAL A 178 -56.34 11.60 -27.36
C VAL A 178 -57.15 10.40 -27.83
N GLU A 179 -56.90 9.21 -27.31
CA GLU A 179 -57.70 8.02 -27.64
C GLU A 179 -59.16 8.15 -27.17
N ASP A 180 -59.39 8.68 -25.97
CA ASP A 180 -60.75 8.96 -25.48
C ASP A 180 -61.47 9.98 -26.36
N ALA A 181 -60.78 11.04 -26.80
CA ALA A 181 -61.34 12.00 -27.75
C ALA A 181 -61.68 11.33 -29.10
N ARG A 182 -60.78 10.48 -29.62
CA ARG A 182 -61.00 9.71 -30.87
C ARG A 182 -62.20 8.77 -30.75
N LEU A 183 -62.43 8.20 -29.58
CA LEU A 183 -63.56 7.31 -29.27
C LEU A 183 -64.84 8.06 -28.82
N GLY A 184 -64.82 9.39 -28.77
CA GLY A 184 -65.95 10.23 -28.35
C GLY A 184 -66.29 10.14 -26.86
N LEU A 185 -65.32 9.76 -26.03
CA LEU A 185 -65.42 9.51 -24.59
C LEU A 185 -64.95 10.67 -23.70
N SER A 186 -64.30 11.70 -24.27
CA SER A 186 -63.66 12.77 -23.51
C SER A 186 -64.64 13.55 -22.58
N PRO A 187 -64.26 13.83 -21.32
CA PRO A 187 -65.14 14.44 -20.32
C PRO A 187 -65.36 15.95 -20.50
N ALA A 188 -64.60 16.62 -21.36
CA ALA A 188 -64.75 18.05 -21.64
C ALA A 188 -65.49 18.25 -22.98
N GLY A 189 -66.79 18.48 -22.88
CA GLY A 189 -67.61 18.91 -24.00
C GLY A 189 -67.35 20.37 -24.34
N THR A 190 -66.86 20.62 -25.55
CA THR A 190 -67.24 21.80 -26.34
C THR A 190 -67.07 21.40 -27.80
N GLN A 191 -68.12 20.79 -28.36
CA GLN A 191 -68.65 21.01 -29.71
C GLN A 191 -69.43 19.77 -30.17
N GLY A 192 -70.75 19.94 -30.37
CA GLY A 192 -71.46 19.20 -31.42
C GLY A 192 -72.30 17.97 -31.07
N GLY A 193 -72.76 17.78 -29.84
CA GLY A 193 -73.71 16.69 -29.54
C GLY A 193 -74.95 17.22 -28.83
N GLY A 194 -76.05 17.39 -29.57
CA GLY A 194 -77.36 17.78 -29.04
C GLY A 194 -77.89 16.83 -27.93
N PRO A 195 -79.16 16.99 -27.49
CA PRO A 195 -79.70 16.26 -26.33
C PRO A 195 -79.53 14.73 -26.41
N VAL A 196 -79.61 14.17 -27.62
CA VAL A 196 -79.36 12.75 -27.90
C VAL A 196 -77.90 12.34 -27.65
N GLY A 197 -76.94 13.21 -27.99
CA GLY A 197 -75.52 12.97 -27.71
C GLY A 197 -75.20 13.00 -26.22
N GLN A 198 -75.91 13.82 -25.45
CA GLN A 198 -75.82 13.83 -23.99
C GLN A 198 -76.39 12.54 -23.38
N GLN A 199 -77.57 12.09 -23.85
CA GLN A 199 -78.18 10.83 -23.43
C GLN A 199 -77.31 9.62 -23.78
N LEU A 200 -76.73 9.58 -24.99
CA LEU A 200 -75.85 8.49 -25.40
C LEU A 200 -74.57 8.43 -24.55
N ARG A 201 -74.00 9.58 -24.17
CA ARG A 201 -72.87 9.64 -23.23
C ARG A 201 -73.25 9.16 -21.84
N GLN A 202 -74.45 9.53 -21.36
CA GLN A 202 -74.94 9.09 -20.06
C GLN A 202 -75.14 7.57 -20.03
N LEU A 203 -75.82 7.01 -21.03
CA LEU A 203 -76.01 5.56 -21.18
C LEU A 203 -74.68 4.81 -21.29
N ARG A 204 -73.70 5.38 -22.00
CA ARG A 204 -72.36 4.78 -22.11
C ARG A 204 -71.61 4.76 -20.76
N LYS A 205 -71.73 5.81 -19.95
CA LYS A 205 -71.19 5.84 -18.58
C LYS A 205 -71.90 4.84 -17.68
N ASP A 206 -73.22 4.75 -17.76
CA ASP A 206 -74.01 3.85 -16.94
C ASP A 206 -73.71 2.38 -17.28
N LEU A 207 -73.55 2.06 -18.57
CA LEU A 207 -73.15 0.72 -19.03
C LEU A 207 -71.73 0.32 -18.61
N LEU A 208 -70.80 1.28 -18.52
CA LEU A 208 -69.46 1.05 -17.97
C LEU A 208 -69.52 0.71 -16.48
N ARG A 209 -70.28 1.48 -15.68
CA ARG A 209 -70.47 1.17 -14.26
C ARG A 209 -71.17 -0.17 -14.05
N GLU A 210 -72.12 -0.52 -14.92
CA GLU A 210 -72.80 -1.82 -14.87
C GLU A 210 -71.83 -2.96 -15.17
N LYS A 211 -70.93 -2.80 -16.16
CA LYS A 211 -69.88 -3.79 -16.44
C LYS A 211 -68.90 -3.94 -15.29
N GLU A 212 -68.44 -2.84 -14.70
CA GLU A 212 -67.57 -2.87 -13.52
C GLU A 212 -68.26 -3.51 -12.31
N ALA A 213 -69.54 -3.21 -12.09
CA ALA A 213 -70.34 -3.82 -11.03
C ALA A 213 -70.54 -5.33 -11.27
N ARG A 214 -70.73 -5.72 -12.54
CA ARG A 214 -70.85 -7.12 -12.95
C ARG A 214 -69.52 -7.86 -12.80
N GLU A 215 -68.40 -7.30 -13.24
CA GLU A 215 -67.08 -7.87 -13.02
C GLU A 215 -66.74 -7.98 -11.52
N ALA A 216 -67.09 -6.98 -10.72
CA ALA A 216 -66.93 -7.03 -9.27
C ALA A 216 -67.82 -8.10 -8.62
N ALA A 217 -69.05 -8.30 -9.11
CA ALA A 217 -69.92 -9.37 -8.66
C ALA A 217 -69.41 -10.75 -9.10
N GLU A 218 -68.94 -10.89 -10.33
CA GLU A 218 -68.33 -12.12 -10.85
C GLU A 218 -67.03 -12.45 -10.10
N HIS A 219 -66.20 -11.46 -9.75
CA HIS A 219 -65.03 -11.62 -8.89
C HIS A 219 -65.41 -12.05 -7.47
N LYS A 220 -66.50 -11.52 -6.90
CA LYS A 220 -67.02 -11.95 -5.58
C LYS A 220 -67.58 -13.38 -5.61
N VAL A 221 -68.18 -13.80 -6.73
CA VAL A 221 -68.69 -15.16 -6.93
C VAL A 221 -67.56 -16.15 -7.25
N ARG A 222 -66.45 -15.69 -7.85
CA ARG A 222 -65.28 -16.50 -8.22
C ARG A 222 -64.22 -16.59 -7.13
N ALA A 223 -64.29 -15.77 -6.08
CA ALA A 223 -63.62 -16.05 -4.81
C ALA A 223 -64.24 -17.36 -4.26
N PRO A 224 -63.47 -18.44 -4.09
CA PRO A 224 -64.03 -19.72 -3.71
C PRO A 224 -64.79 -19.57 -2.39
N SER A 225 -65.93 -20.23 -2.32
CA SER A 225 -66.67 -20.56 -1.11
C SER A 225 -65.73 -21.18 -0.06
N ALA A 226 -64.99 -20.37 0.67
CA ALA A 226 -64.27 -20.74 1.88
C ALA A 226 -65.18 -20.42 3.07
N THR A 227 -66.16 -21.28 3.27
CA THR A 227 -66.83 -21.45 4.56
C THR A 227 -66.56 -22.86 5.05
N SER A 228 -66.39 -22.99 6.38
CA SER A 228 -65.80 -24.10 7.14
C SER A 228 -64.25 -24.08 7.12
N ASN A 229 -63.52 -23.90 8.21
CA ASN A 229 -63.81 -23.95 9.64
C ASN A 229 -62.93 -22.95 10.40
N THR A 230 -63.57 -22.19 11.28
CA THR A 230 -62.95 -21.68 12.51
C THR A 230 -62.65 -22.86 13.43
N ASN A 231 -61.40 -23.01 13.85
CA ASN A 231 -61.02 -23.43 15.21
C ASN A 231 -59.50 -23.30 15.39
N ASP A 232 -59.13 -22.35 16.25
CA ASP A 232 -58.08 -22.35 17.26
C ASP A 232 -56.94 -23.38 17.16
N TYR A 233 -55.69 -22.89 17.11
CA TYR A 233 -54.68 -22.99 18.19
C TYR A 233 -53.26 -22.81 17.64
N SER A 234 -52.43 -22.08 18.41
CA SER A 234 -50.96 -22.13 18.43
C SER A 234 -50.23 -21.33 17.32
N CYS A 235 -49.18 -20.53 17.56
CA CYS A 235 -48.38 -20.26 18.74
C CYS A 235 -47.73 -18.88 18.56
N SER A 236 -47.76 -18.07 19.61
CA SER A 236 -46.99 -16.85 19.79
C SER A 236 -45.48 -17.14 19.87
N ALA A 237 -44.75 -17.00 18.77
CA ALA A 237 -43.30 -16.79 18.79
C ALA A 237 -42.79 -16.39 17.40
N CYS A 238 -42.73 -15.09 17.12
CA CYS A 238 -41.70 -14.45 16.28
C CYS A 238 -41.93 -12.92 16.29
N LEU A 239 -41.83 -12.34 17.48
CA LEU A 239 -41.45 -10.94 17.67
C LEU A 239 -39.98 -10.97 18.08
N ARG A 240 -39.09 -10.47 17.22
CA ARG A 240 -38.09 -9.46 17.63
C ARG A 240 -37.27 -8.95 16.46
N GLU A 241 -37.08 -7.63 16.52
CA GLU A 241 -35.98 -6.84 15.94
C GLU A 241 -35.98 -6.77 14.41
N THR A 242 -36.20 -5.61 13.78
CA THR A 242 -35.39 -4.39 13.95
C THR A 242 -36.18 -3.11 13.60
N GLN A 243 -36.47 -2.31 14.62
CA GLN A 243 -36.37 -0.85 14.54
C GLN A 243 -35.01 -0.51 15.14
N VAL A 244 -34.08 0.04 14.35
CA VAL A 244 -33.08 1.00 14.84
C VAL A 244 -32.69 1.90 13.67
N ASP A 245 -32.62 3.20 13.98
CA ASP A 245 -31.88 4.24 13.26
C ASP A 245 -30.43 3.88 12.90
#